data_AF-A0A9D7BC14-F1
#
_entry.id   AF-A0A9D7BC14-F1
#
_cell.length_a   1.000
_cell.length_b   1.000
_cell.length_c   1.000
_cell.angle_alpha   90.00
_cell.angle_beta   90.00
_cell.angle_gamma   90.00
#
_symmetry.space_group_name_H-M   'P 1'
#
loop_
_entity.id
_entity.type
_entity.pdbx_description
1 polymer ?
#
loop_
_entity_poly.entity_id
_entity_poly.type
_entity_poly.pdbx_seq_one_letter_code
_entity_poly.pdbx_strand_id
1 'polypeptide(L)'
;MATLPLVRSLRTLSRTVLMLQTELRHGRVDEGLIADIEAQMEQGIGLDTRCAGLPPLVDALRESTLTPRPELLSDTIRACEKLRDAIEGLVSRL
;
A
#
# COMPACT_ATOMS: atom_id res chain seq x y z
N MET A 1 -2.51 14.13 20.72
CA MET A 1 -1.44 14.91 20.05
C MET A 1 -0.43 13.98 19.35
N ALA A 2 -0.84 13.19 18.36
CA ALA A 2 0.07 12.28 17.61
C ALA A 2 -0.41 12.03 16.16
N THR A 3 -0.93 13.07 15.50
CA THR A 3 -1.57 12.94 14.17
C THR A 3 -0.60 13.24 13.02
N LEU A 4 0.28 14.23 13.20
CA LEU A 4 1.26 14.63 12.18
C LEU A 4 2.25 13.52 11.77
N PRO A 5 2.83 12.73 12.71
CA PRO A 5 3.70 11.61 12.34
C PRO A 5 2.95 10.57 11.51
N LEU A 6 1.74 10.19 11.91
CA LEU A 6 0.93 9.22 11.19
C LEU A 6 0.55 9.72 9.79
N VAL A 7 0.10 10.97 9.65
CA VAL A 7 -0.23 11.56 8.35
C VAL A 7 0.99 11.56 7.43
N ARG A 8 2.19 11.83 7.96
CA ARG A 8 3.43 11.75 7.17
C ARG A 8 3.71 10.31 6.72
N SER A 9 3.61 9.33 7.61
CA SER A 9 3.80 7.92 7.27
C SER A 9 2.81 7.45 6.21
N LEU A 10 1.52 7.79 6.36
CA LEU A 10 0.48 7.47 5.38
C LEU A 10 0.75 8.11 4.00
N ARG A 11 1.24 9.35 3.96
CA ARG A 11 1.65 10.00 2.70
C ARG A 11 2.89 9.37 2.06
N THR A 12 3.80 8.82 2.86
CA THR A 12 4.93 8.04 2.33
C THR A 12 4.43 6.72 1.76
N LEU A 13 3.58 5.99 2.48
CA LEU A 13 2.98 4.74 2.02
C LEU A 13 2.22 4.93 0.70
N SER A 14 1.38 5.97 0.59
CA SER A 14 0.64 6.28 -0.64
C SER A 14 1.57 6.51 -1.84
N ARG A 15 2.74 7.15 -1.62
CA ARG A 15 3.75 7.36 -2.67
C ARG A 15 4.42 6.06 -3.09
N THR A 16 4.79 5.19 -2.14
CA THR A 16 5.36 3.87 -2.43
C THR A 16 4.37 3.01 -3.22
N VAL A 17 3.10 3.00 -2.84
CA VAL A 17 2.04 2.26 -3.56
C VAL A 17 1.83 2.80 -4.97
N LEU A 18 1.90 4.13 -5.17
CA LEU A 18 1.82 4.74 -6.50
C LEU A 18 3.01 4.37 -7.38
N MET A 19 4.22 4.30 -6.83
CA MET A 19 5.40 3.83 -7.56
C MET A 19 5.22 2.38 -8.00
N LEU A 20 4.76 1.51 -7.10
CA LEU A 20 4.48 0.10 -7.44
C LEU A 20 3.41 0.00 -8.54
N GLN A 21 2.32 0.76 -8.42
CA GLN A 21 1.27 0.82 -9.44
C GLN A 21 1.84 1.24 -10.81
N THR A 22 2.77 2.19 -10.83
CA THR A 22 3.42 2.67 -12.06
C THR A 22 4.27 1.57 -12.69
N GLU A 23 5.05 0.84 -11.90
CA GLU A 23 5.85 -0.28 -12.38
C GLU A 23 4.99 -1.42 -12.93
N LEU A 24 3.89 -1.75 -12.23
CA LEU A 24 2.94 -2.77 -12.68
C LEU A 24 2.28 -2.41 -14.01
N ARG A 25 1.97 -1.12 -14.22
CA ARG A 25 1.45 -0.62 -15.51
C ARG A 25 2.48 -0.71 -16.64
N HIS A 26 3.77 -0.74 -16.32
CA HIS A 26 4.86 -1.04 -17.26
C HIS A 26 5.16 -2.54 -17.37
N GLY A 27 4.36 -3.42 -16.75
CA GLY A 27 4.55 -4.87 -16.79
C GLY A 27 5.67 -5.37 -15.87
N ARG A 28 6.10 -4.57 -14.89
CA ARG A 28 7.18 -4.89 -13.97
C ARG A 28 6.65 -5.05 -12.55
N VAL A 29 7.05 -6.12 -11.87
CA VAL A 29 6.81 -6.31 -10.44
C VAL A 29 8.08 -5.92 -9.72
N ASP A 30 8.02 -4.87 -8.92
CA ASP A 30 9.16 -4.40 -8.11
C ASP A 30 9.03 -4.95 -6.68
N GLU A 31 9.78 -6.00 -6.40
CA GLU A 31 9.81 -6.66 -5.08
C GLU A 31 10.35 -5.73 -3.97
N GLY A 32 11.21 -4.77 -4.32
CA GLY A 32 11.71 -3.78 -3.37
C GLY A 32 10.60 -2.86 -2.88
N LEU A 33 9.75 -2.38 -3.79
CA LEU A 33 8.59 -1.55 -3.43
C LEU A 33 7.55 -2.33 -2.60
N ILE A 34 7.39 -3.63 -2.83
CA ILE A 34 6.53 -4.49 -2.01
C ILE A 34 7.09 -4.62 -0.60
N ALA A 35 8.38 -4.89 -0.46
CA ALA A 35 9.05 -4.96 0.83
C ALA A 35 9.00 -3.62 1.59
N ASP A 36 9.15 -2.49 0.90
CA ASP A 36 9.02 -1.15 1.50
C ASP A 36 7.61 -0.87 2.02
N ILE A 37 6.57 -1.40 1.35
CA ILE A 37 5.17 -1.31 1.81
C ILE A 37 5.00 -2.13 3.09
N GLU A 38 5.50 -3.37 3.12
CA GLU A 38 5.44 -4.25 4.30
C GLU A 38 6.19 -3.63 5.49
N ALA A 39 7.41 -3.14 5.28
CA ALA A 39 8.21 -2.51 6.32
C ALA A 39 7.51 -1.28 6.93
N GLN A 40 6.84 -0.46 6.10
CA GLN A 40 6.07 0.69 6.60
C GLN A 40 4.85 0.27 7.44
N MET A 41 4.23 -0.87 7.12
CA MET A 41 3.17 -1.44 7.94
C MET A 41 3.70 -1.89 9.30
N GLU A 42 4.82 -2.58 9.33
CA GLU A 42 5.45 -3.06 10.57
C GLU A 42 5.99 -1.91 11.46
N GLN A 43 6.44 -0.81 10.85
CA GLN A 43 7.03 0.35 11.54
C GLN A 43 6.01 1.31 12.18
N GLY A 44 4.73 0.92 12.24
CA GLY A 44 3.75 1.59 13.08
C GLY A 44 2.39 1.83 12.44
N ILE A 45 2.26 1.72 11.11
CA ILE A 45 0.95 1.87 10.45
C ILE A 45 0.04 0.68 10.79
N GLY A 46 0.56 -0.54 10.73
CA GLY A 46 -0.20 -1.75 11.03
C GLY A 46 -0.58 -1.92 12.51
N LEU A 47 0.11 -1.23 13.40
CA LEU A 47 -0.14 -1.26 14.85
C LEU A 47 -1.09 -0.14 15.31
N ASP A 48 -1.31 0.89 14.50
CA ASP A 48 -2.21 1.99 14.83
C ASP A 48 -3.67 1.60 14.53
N THR A 49 -4.52 1.62 15.56
CA THR A 49 -5.94 1.23 15.44
C THR A 49 -6.72 2.08 14.45
N ARG A 50 -6.29 3.32 14.19
CA ARG A 50 -6.90 4.21 13.18
C ARG A 50 -6.66 3.69 11.76
N CYS A 51 -5.65 2.85 11.58
CA CYS A 51 -5.24 2.26 10.30
C CYS A 51 -5.64 0.79 10.16
N ALA A 52 -6.49 0.25 11.05
CA ALA A 52 -6.85 -1.17 11.07
C ALA A 52 -7.44 -1.72 9.74
N GLY A 53 -7.92 -0.84 8.85
CA GLY A 53 -8.38 -1.23 7.51
C GLY A 53 -7.26 -1.40 6.46
N LEU A 54 -6.03 -0.98 6.74
CA LEU A 54 -4.90 -1.06 5.80
C LEU A 54 -4.21 -2.43 5.76
N PRO A 55 -3.94 -3.14 6.88
CA PRO A 55 -3.32 -4.47 6.87
C PRO A 55 -3.97 -5.47 5.89
N PRO A 56 -5.30 -5.68 5.88
CA PRO A 56 -5.89 -6.65 4.95
C PRO A 56 -5.75 -6.26 3.47
N LEU A 57 -5.62 -4.96 3.17
CA LEU A 57 -5.38 -4.49 1.79
C LEU A 57 -3.94 -4.74 1.36
N VAL A 58 -2.98 -4.61 2.29
CA VAL A 58 -1.57 -4.92 2.04
C VAL A 58 -1.36 -6.43 1.91
N ASP A 59 -2.02 -7.24 2.74
CA ASP A 59 -1.97 -8.70 2.62
C ASP A 59 -2.51 -9.17 1.26
N ALA A 60 -3.64 -8.62 0.81
CA ALA A 60 -4.21 -8.94 -0.51
C ALA A 60 -3.29 -8.49 -1.66
N LEU A 61 -2.66 -7.31 -1.54
CA LEU A 61 -1.66 -6.85 -2.52
C LEU A 61 -0.48 -7.84 -2.58
N ARG A 62 0.08 -8.21 -1.43
CA ARG A 62 1.18 -9.18 -1.33
C ARG A 62 0.80 -10.51 -1.97
N GLU A 63 -0.36 -11.07 -1.63
CA GLU A 63 -0.84 -12.33 -2.19
C GLU A 63 -0.93 -12.29 -3.72
N SER A 64 -1.40 -11.17 -4.28
CA SER A 64 -1.48 -10.99 -5.73
C SER A 64 -0.11 -10.94 -6.42
N THR A 65 0.96 -10.63 -5.68
CA THR A 65 2.33 -10.55 -6.20
C THR A 65 3.13 -11.85 -6.05
N LEU A 66 2.70 -12.78 -5.19
CA LEU A 66 3.37 -14.07 -4.96
C LEU A 66 3.30 -15.02 -6.16
N THR A 67 2.31 -14.85 -7.03
CA THR A 67 2.19 -15.62 -8.29
C THR A 67 2.03 -14.65 -9.46
N PRO A 68 3.11 -14.00 -9.92
CA PRO A 68 3.03 -12.98 -10.96
C PRO A 68 2.61 -13.63 -12.27
N ARG A 69 1.30 -13.62 -12.53
CA ARG A 69 0.75 -13.95 -13.84
C ARG A 69 0.53 -12.65 -14.58
N PRO A 70 0.99 -12.50 -15.84
CA PRO A 70 0.81 -11.27 -16.61
C PRO A 70 -0.64 -10.79 -16.67
N GLU A 71 -1.58 -11.74 -16.70
CA GLU A 71 -3.03 -11.53 -16.66
C GLU A 71 -3.58 -11.07 -15.30
N LEU A 72 -2.85 -11.28 -14.20
CA LEU A 72 -3.21 -10.83 -12.85
C LEU A 72 -2.64 -9.46 -12.49
N LEU A 73 -1.77 -8.87 -13.32
CA LEU A 73 -1.24 -7.52 -13.07
C LEU A 73 -2.35 -6.47 -12.97
N SER A 74 -3.46 -6.66 -13.70
CA SER A 74 -4.65 -5.81 -13.59
C SER A 74 -5.28 -5.86 -12.20
N ASP A 75 -5.28 -7.03 -11.54
CA ASP A 75 -5.81 -7.19 -10.19
C ASP A 75 -4.88 -6.56 -9.16
N THR A 76 -3.56 -6.73 -9.32
CA THR A 76 -2.56 -6.05 -8.48
C THR A 76 -2.64 -4.53 -8.62
N ILE A 77 -2.83 -4.00 -9.84
CA ILE A 77 -3.04 -2.56 -10.08
C ILE A 77 -4.31 -2.07 -9.35
N ARG A 78 -5.41 -2.81 -9.43
CA ARG A 78 -6.65 -2.48 -8.69
C ARG A 78 -6.45 -2.56 -7.18
N ALA A 79 -5.63 -3.49 -6.68
CA ALA A 79 -5.27 -3.57 -5.27
C ALA A 79 -4.48 -2.33 -4.82
N CYS A 80 -3.52 -1.86 -5.62
CA CYS A 80 -2.83 -0.59 -5.39
C CYS A 80 -3.79 0.61 -5.33
N GLU A 81 -4.76 0.68 -6.24
CA GLU A 81 -5.78 1.74 -6.27
C GLU A 81 -6.62 1.74 -5.00
N LYS A 82 -7.16 0.58 -4.60
CA LYS A 82 -7.94 0.44 -3.37
C LYS A 82 -7.14 0.82 -2.13
N LEU A 83 -5.88 0.41 -2.05
CA LEU A 83 -5.01 0.75 -0.93
C LEU A 83 -4.78 2.27 -0.86
N ARG A 84 -4.55 2.93 -2.00
CA ARG A 84 -4.40 4.39 -2.06
C ARG A 84 -5.67 5.12 -1.65
N ASP A 85 -6.83 4.71 -2.13
CA ASP A 85 -8.12 5.31 -1.75
C ASP A 85 -8.38 5.19 -0.25
N ALA A 86 -8.05 4.04 0.35
CA ALA A 86 -8.15 3.84 1.80
C ALA A 86 -7.21 4.78 2.56
N ILE A 87 -5.97 4.94 2.10
CA ILE A 87 -4.98 5.85 2.70
C ILE A 87 -5.46 7.31 2.59
N GLU A 88 -5.93 7.74 1.41
CA GLU A 88 -6.44 9.10 1.20
C GLU A 88 -7.67 9.38 2.09
N GLY A 89 -8.57 8.40 2.20
CA GLY A 89 -9.70 8.45 3.12
C GLY A 89 -9.28 8.62 4.58
N LEU A 90 -8.23 7.93 5.03
CA LEU A 90 -7.68 8.10 6.38
C LEU A 90 -7.02 9.46 6.57
N VAL A 91 -6.18 9.89 5.63
CA VAL A 91 -5.49 11.19 5.69
C VAL A 91 -6.48 12.35 5.75
N SER A 92 -7.62 12.27 5.06
CA SER A 92 -8.65 13.31 5.06
C SER A 92 -9.39 13.47 6.41
N ARG A 93 -9.33 12.44 7.28
CA ARG A 93 -10.04 12.36 8.57
C ARG A 93 -9.15 12.61 9.78
N LEU A 94 -7.83 12.71 9.57
CA LEU A 94 -6.79 12.89 10.59
C LEU A 94 -6.39 14.35 10.71
#